data_AF-A0A034VSL5-F1
#
_entry.id   AF-A0A034VSL5-F1
#
_cell.length_a   1.000
_cell.length_b   1.000
_cell.length_c   1.000
_cell.angle_alpha   90.00
_cell.angle_beta   90.00
_cell.angle_gamma   90.00
#
_symmetry.space_group_name_H-M   'P 1'
#
loop_
_entity.id
_entity.type
_entity.pdbx_description
1 polymer ?
#
loop_
_entity_poly.entity_id
_entity_poly.type
_entity_poly.pdbx_seq_one_letter_code
_entity_poly.pdbx_strand_id
1 'polypeptide(L)'
;SLKDHIFHIVSADEYTLIYMEHHPYEYPMADIKSIMLKIRDAAKSDYKGFICRCLPDGAESVKDVQFIGFDSLKRALINLLADDITNHEIITVCRYFSAEKAPPQACNRETVRAAVHLELKRSLWNAMDELKEHLHHINPLNKPFLSEAKLRSTMKGCRLPFIPELIDDLLSVLNHNDCGEVEVCDFLNFIDMGCGKVPDIAPMNINFELCPKIPFLHKGRLVNISCFLQYLGLDEEAKPKEELAS
;
A
#
# COMPACT_ATOMS: atom_id res chain seq x y z
N SER A 1 13.42 -12.69 -30.26
CA SER A 1 13.53 -11.46 -31.08
C SER A 1 12.22 -11.28 -31.85
N LEU A 2 11.21 -10.66 -31.21
CA LEU A 2 9.97 -10.24 -31.87
C LEU A 2 10.26 -8.91 -32.60
N LYS A 3 10.76 -8.99 -33.83
CA LYS A 3 11.04 -7.82 -34.67
C LYS A 3 9.76 -7.44 -35.41
N ASP A 4 9.46 -6.15 -35.41
CA ASP A 4 8.37 -5.46 -36.17
C ASP A 4 7.02 -5.23 -35.45
N HIS A 5 6.97 -5.30 -34.12
CA HIS A 5 5.80 -4.86 -33.34
C HIS A 5 6.14 -3.72 -32.37
N ILE A 6 5.32 -2.67 -32.40
CA ILE A 6 5.31 -1.61 -31.39
C ILE A 6 4.35 -2.06 -30.29
N PHE A 7 4.89 -2.37 -29.11
CA PHE A 7 4.08 -2.70 -27.95
C PHE A 7 3.81 -1.42 -27.16
N HIS A 8 2.53 -1.11 -26.96
CA HIS A 8 2.09 -0.04 -26.06
C HIS A 8 1.74 -0.66 -24.72
N ILE A 9 2.52 -0.33 -23.69
CA ILE A 9 2.16 -0.66 -22.31
C ILE A 9 1.01 0.26 -21.93
N VAL A 10 -0.18 -0.30 -21.74
CA VAL A 10 -1.41 0.45 -21.39
C VAL A 10 -1.57 0.63 -19.88
N SER A 11 -1.00 -0.27 -19.09
CA SER A 11 -1.01 -0.23 -17.63
C SER A 11 0.10 -1.12 -17.06
N ALA A 12 0.43 -0.86 -15.80
CA ALA A 12 1.24 -1.73 -14.97
C ALA A 12 0.48 -1.94 -13.65
N ASP A 13 0.61 -3.12 -13.06
CA ASP A 13 0.09 -3.34 -11.71
C ASP A 13 0.94 -2.61 -10.66
N GLU A 14 0.39 -2.46 -9.46
CA GLU A 14 1.01 -1.73 -8.36
C GLU A 14 2.41 -2.27 -7.99
N TYR A 15 2.63 -3.59 -8.05
CA TYR A 15 3.92 -4.18 -7.73
C TYR A 15 4.95 -3.89 -8.80
N THR A 16 4.54 -3.95 -10.07
CA THR A 16 5.41 -3.56 -11.19
C THR A 16 5.88 -2.11 -11.01
N LEU A 17 4.98 -1.18 -10.68
CA LEU A 17 5.34 0.22 -10.44
C LEU A 17 6.27 0.39 -9.22
N ILE A 18 5.95 -0.26 -8.10
CA ILE A 18 6.80 -0.26 -6.90
C ILE A 18 8.20 -0.81 -7.22
N TYR A 19 8.28 -1.93 -7.94
CA TYR A 19 9.55 -2.53 -8.32
C TYR A 19 10.39 -1.56 -9.16
N MET A 20 9.79 -0.93 -10.17
CA MET A 20 10.48 0.06 -11.02
C MET A 20 11.00 1.25 -10.21
N GLU A 21 10.20 1.78 -9.28
CA GLU A 21 10.57 2.89 -8.38
C GLU A 21 11.76 2.56 -7.48
N HIS A 22 11.91 1.30 -7.05
CA HIS A 22 13.03 0.84 -6.23
C HIS A 22 14.29 0.50 -7.04
N HIS A 23 14.17 0.34 -8.37
CA HIS A 23 15.28 -0.03 -9.25
C HIS A 23 15.49 1.03 -10.34
N PRO A 24 15.75 2.32 -9.98
CA PRO A 24 15.84 3.41 -10.93
C PRO A 24 16.98 3.26 -11.96
N TYR A 25 18.03 2.49 -11.64
CA TYR A 25 19.11 2.17 -12.59
C TYR A 25 18.63 1.29 -13.75
N GLU A 26 17.67 0.40 -13.51
CA GLU A 26 17.05 -0.46 -14.52
C GLU A 26 15.89 0.26 -15.22
N TYR A 27 15.21 1.16 -14.49
CA TYR A 27 14.04 1.90 -14.96
C TYR A 27 14.23 3.41 -14.79
N PRO A 28 14.93 4.08 -15.72
CA PRO A 28 15.22 5.52 -15.60
C PRO A 28 13.97 6.41 -15.52
N MET A 29 12.87 5.98 -16.15
CA MET A 29 11.58 6.68 -16.11
C MET A 29 10.87 6.61 -14.76
N ALA A 30 11.39 5.81 -13.82
CA ALA A 30 10.95 5.72 -12.43
C ALA A 30 11.92 6.40 -11.44
N ASP A 31 13.00 7.03 -11.93
CA ASP A 31 13.95 7.76 -11.09
C ASP A 31 13.41 9.15 -10.73
N ILE A 32 12.76 9.23 -9.56
CA ILE A 32 12.19 10.48 -9.06
C ILE A 32 13.20 11.63 -9.01
N LYS A 33 14.49 11.37 -8.74
CA LYS A 33 15.50 12.43 -8.64
C LYS A 33 15.74 13.06 -10.01
N SER A 34 15.97 12.25 -11.02
CA SER A 34 16.19 12.70 -12.39
C SER A 34 14.95 13.43 -12.96
N ILE A 35 13.75 12.90 -12.69
CA ILE A 35 12.50 13.52 -13.13
C ILE A 35 12.30 14.90 -12.48
N MET A 36 12.50 15.01 -11.17
CA MET A 36 12.32 16.28 -10.47
C MET A 36 13.38 17.32 -10.86
N LEU A 37 14.60 16.91 -11.20
CA LEU A 37 15.61 17.81 -11.78
C LEU A 37 15.13 18.37 -13.13
N LYS A 38 14.62 17.50 -14.02
CA LYS A 38 14.06 17.89 -15.31
C LYS A 38 12.91 18.90 -15.15
N ILE A 39 11.95 18.60 -14.27
CA ILE A 39 10.81 19.50 -13.99
C ILE A 39 11.31 20.83 -13.44
N ARG A 40 12.26 20.81 -12.50
CA ARG A 40 12.82 22.01 -11.90
C ARG A 40 13.48 22.90 -12.95
N ASP A 41 14.30 22.32 -13.81
CA ASP A 41 15.04 23.09 -14.81
C ASP A 41 14.11 23.75 -15.85
N ALA A 42 13.02 23.08 -16.23
CA ALA A 42 11.99 23.67 -17.09
C ALA A 42 11.13 24.73 -16.36
N ALA A 43 10.79 24.52 -15.09
CA ALA A 43 9.96 25.43 -14.32
C ALA A 43 10.66 26.74 -13.92
N LYS A 44 12.00 26.78 -13.91
CA LYS A 44 12.79 27.97 -13.50
C LYS A 44 12.37 29.26 -14.20
N SER A 45 12.08 29.22 -15.50
CA SER A 45 11.76 30.42 -16.28
C SER A 45 10.35 30.98 -16.03
N ASP A 46 9.39 30.12 -15.66
CA ASP A 46 7.99 30.48 -15.42
C ASP A 46 7.43 29.70 -14.22
N TYR A 47 8.07 29.86 -13.06
CA TYR A 47 7.69 29.12 -11.87
C TYR A 47 6.27 29.48 -11.40
N LYS A 48 5.94 30.77 -11.41
CA LYS A 48 4.61 31.26 -11.03
C LYS A 48 3.52 30.73 -11.97
N GLY A 49 3.74 30.79 -13.30
CA GLY A 49 2.77 30.26 -14.25
C GLY A 49 2.63 28.74 -14.16
N PHE A 50 3.71 28.01 -13.87
CA PHE A 50 3.66 26.58 -13.62
C PHE A 50 2.79 26.24 -12.38
N ILE A 51 2.98 26.96 -11.27
CA ILE A 51 2.13 26.80 -10.08
C ILE A 51 0.66 27.02 -10.43
N CYS A 52 0.32 28.12 -11.11
CA CYS A 52 -1.06 28.41 -11.48
C CYS A 52 -1.71 27.30 -12.31
N ARG A 53 -0.93 26.61 -13.16
CA ARG A 53 -1.41 25.47 -13.95
C ARG A 53 -1.62 24.19 -13.13
N CYS A 54 -0.96 24.06 -11.98
CA CYS A 54 -1.15 22.93 -11.06
C CYS A 54 -2.44 23.05 -10.24
N LEU A 55 -2.88 24.28 -9.97
CA LEU A 55 -4.04 24.56 -9.13
C LEU A 55 -5.36 24.22 -9.84
N PRO A 56 -6.37 23.74 -9.10
CA PRO A 56 -7.72 23.57 -9.64
C PRO A 56 -8.38 24.91 -9.95
N ASP A 57 -9.36 24.92 -10.85
CA ASP A 57 -10.10 26.11 -11.24
C ASP A 57 -10.75 26.78 -10.02
N GLY A 58 -10.46 28.06 -9.81
CA GLY A 58 -10.99 28.85 -8.68
C GLY A 58 -10.11 28.90 -7.43
N ALA A 59 -8.97 28.20 -7.39
CA ALA A 59 -7.99 28.38 -6.32
C ALA A 59 -7.06 29.57 -6.61
N GLU A 60 -6.99 30.53 -5.67
CA GLU A 60 -6.17 31.74 -5.82
C GLU A 60 -4.71 31.52 -5.35
N SER A 61 -4.46 30.51 -4.51
CA SER A 61 -3.15 30.27 -3.91
C SER A 61 -2.94 28.80 -3.54
N VAL A 62 -1.68 28.35 -3.63
CA VAL A 62 -1.24 27.04 -3.13
C VAL A 62 -1.44 26.91 -1.61
N LYS A 63 -1.40 28.04 -0.88
CA LYS A 63 -1.61 28.01 0.59
C LYS A 63 -3.01 27.53 0.96
N ASP A 64 -3.97 27.67 0.05
CA ASP A 64 -5.36 27.28 0.25
C ASP A 64 -5.67 25.87 -0.29
N VAL A 65 -4.69 25.23 -0.95
CA VAL A 65 -4.83 23.93 -1.60
C VAL A 65 -3.78 22.95 -1.06
N GLN A 66 -4.24 21.99 -0.28
CA GLN A 66 -3.35 20.96 0.27
C GLN A 66 -3.07 19.83 -0.75
N PHE A 67 -4.03 19.54 -1.62
CA PHE A 67 -3.98 18.41 -2.55
C PHE A 67 -4.49 18.78 -3.94
N ILE A 68 -3.88 18.20 -4.97
CA ILE A 68 -4.34 18.32 -6.36
C ILE A 68 -4.58 16.94 -6.98
N GLY A 69 -5.48 16.88 -7.96
CA GLY A 69 -5.76 15.64 -8.69
C GLY A 69 -4.67 15.29 -9.70
N PHE A 70 -4.57 14.00 -10.03
CA PHE A 70 -3.68 13.47 -11.07
C PHE A 70 -3.78 14.24 -12.38
N ASP A 71 -5.00 14.49 -12.88
CA ASP A 71 -5.21 15.18 -14.15
C ASP A 71 -4.77 16.66 -14.13
N SER A 72 -4.82 17.31 -12.97
CA SER A 72 -4.30 18.68 -12.82
C SER A 72 -2.77 18.69 -12.92
N LEU A 73 -2.09 17.83 -12.17
CA LEU A 73 -0.63 17.76 -12.24
C LEU A 73 -0.15 17.28 -13.60
N LYS A 74 -0.79 16.26 -14.17
CA LYS A 74 -0.50 15.76 -15.53
C LYS A 74 -0.59 16.87 -16.57
N ARG A 75 -1.68 17.65 -16.57
CA ARG A 75 -1.82 18.79 -17.51
C ARG A 75 -0.74 19.84 -17.28
N ALA A 76 -0.42 20.18 -16.03
CA ALA A 76 0.62 21.16 -15.74
C ALA A 76 2.00 20.70 -16.23
N LEU A 77 2.35 19.44 -16.02
CA LEU A 77 3.61 18.84 -16.46
C LEU A 77 3.72 18.74 -17.98
N ILE A 78 2.65 18.32 -18.66
CA ILE A 78 2.61 18.27 -20.14
C ILE A 78 2.74 19.68 -20.73
N ASN A 79 2.08 20.69 -20.14
CA ASN A 79 2.25 22.08 -20.61
C ASN A 79 3.67 22.62 -20.38
N LEU A 80 4.36 22.14 -19.34
CA LEU A 80 5.71 22.58 -19.01
C LEU A 80 6.78 21.93 -19.90
N LEU A 81 6.67 20.62 -20.13
CA LEU A 81 7.71 19.79 -20.76
C LEU A 81 7.34 19.29 -22.16
N ALA A 82 6.08 19.43 -22.58
CA ALA A 82 5.55 18.90 -23.83
C ALA A 82 5.92 17.41 -24.01
N ASP A 83 6.71 17.09 -25.04
CA ASP A 83 7.14 15.73 -25.37
C ASP A 83 8.36 15.25 -24.55
N ASP A 84 8.98 16.11 -23.74
CA ASP A 84 10.14 15.77 -22.89
C ASP A 84 9.75 15.05 -21.58
N ILE A 85 8.45 14.81 -21.37
CA ILE A 85 7.96 14.01 -20.24
C ILE A 85 7.10 12.83 -20.72
N THR A 86 7.36 11.66 -20.18
CA THR A 86 6.62 10.43 -20.48
C THR A 86 5.48 10.19 -19.50
N ASN A 87 4.48 9.39 -19.89
CA ASN A 87 3.41 8.97 -18.97
C ASN A 87 3.96 8.23 -17.74
N HIS A 88 5.04 7.46 -17.89
CA HIS A 88 5.68 6.75 -16.77
C HIS A 88 6.23 7.77 -15.76
N GLU A 89 6.98 8.77 -16.20
CA GLU A 89 7.51 9.80 -15.31
C GLU A 89 6.39 10.57 -14.58
N ILE A 90 5.28 10.89 -15.29
CA ILE A 90 4.10 11.52 -14.68
C ILE A 90 3.50 10.62 -13.59
N ILE A 91 3.33 9.33 -13.88
CA ILE A 91 2.82 8.34 -12.91
C ILE A 91 3.76 8.27 -11.70
N THR A 92 5.07 8.16 -11.91
CA THR A 92 6.08 8.11 -10.84
C THR A 92 6.01 9.35 -9.95
N VAL A 93 5.92 10.55 -10.52
CA VAL A 93 5.81 11.80 -9.75
C VAL A 93 4.53 11.81 -8.91
N CYS A 94 3.38 11.55 -9.52
CA CYS A 94 2.10 11.53 -8.82
C CYS A 94 2.08 10.50 -7.68
N ARG A 95 2.68 9.32 -7.91
CA ARG A 95 2.80 8.26 -6.91
C ARG A 95 3.75 8.62 -5.78
N TYR A 96 4.89 9.24 -6.08
CA TYR A 96 5.88 9.62 -5.09
C TYR A 96 5.33 10.65 -4.10
N PHE A 97 4.59 11.65 -4.61
CA PHE A 97 3.98 12.71 -3.80
C PHE A 97 2.52 12.42 -3.43
N SER A 98 2.09 11.16 -3.50
CA SER A 98 0.69 10.83 -3.24
C SER A 98 0.27 11.22 -1.82
N ALA A 99 -0.87 11.91 -1.73
CA ALA A 99 -1.53 12.24 -0.48
C ALA A 99 -2.33 11.06 0.09
N GLU A 100 -2.56 10.04 -0.74
CA GLU A 100 -3.26 8.82 -0.36
C GLU A 100 -2.34 8.00 0.53
N LYS A 101 -2.58 8.08 1.83
CA LYS A 101 -1.94 7.22 2.80
C LYS A 101 -2.61 5.86 2.78
N ALA A 102 -1.83 4.83 3.10
CA ALA A 102 -2.37 3.53 3.41
C ALA A 102 -3.52 3.67 4.42
N PRO A 103 -4.68 3.03 4.20
CA PRO A 103 -5.61 2.82 5.30
C PRO A 103 -4.85 2.18 6.46
N PRO A 104 -5.19 2.49 7.73
CA PRO A 104 -4.71 1.65 8.83
C PRO A 104 -5.05 0.20 8.47
N GLN A 105 -4.04 -0.67 8.51
CA GLN A 105 -4.08 -2.07 8.09
C GLN A 105 -5.02 -2.91 8.98
N ALA A 106 -6.32 -2.60 8.99
CA ALA A 106 -7.33 -3.43 9.60
C ALA A 106 -7.80 -4.43 8.52
N CYS A 107 -7.14 -5.59 8.47
CA CYS A 107 -7.70 -6.76 7.84
C CYS A 107 -9.16 -6.93 8.29
N ASN A 108 -10.11 -7.07 7.35
CA ASN A 108 -11.48 -7.37 7.73
C ASN A 108 -11.53 -8.78 8.32
N ARG A 109 -11.93 -8.87 9.60
CA ARG A 109 -11.93 -10.11 10.38
C ARG A 109 -12.74 -11.23 9.71
N GLU A 110 -13.92 -10.91 9.17
CA GLU A 110 -14.79 -11.88 8.50
C GLU A 110 -14.16 -12.43 7.22
N THR A 111 -13.48 -11.56 6.46
CA THR A 111 -12.77 -11.93 5.23
C THR A 111 -11.58 -12.85 5.54
N VAL A 112 -10.77 -12.51 6.55
CA VAL A 112 -9.68 -13.38 7.03
C VAL A 112 -10.23 -14.73 7.47
N ARG A 113 -11.36 -14.75 8.19
CA ARG A 113 -12.00 -15.99 8.61
C ARG A 113 -12.48 -16.83 7.44
N ALA A 114 -13.04 -16.21 6.40
CA ALA A 114 -13.47 -16.90 5.20
C ALA A 114 -12.28 -17.56 4.47
N ALA A 115 -11.14 -16.89 4.39
CA ALA A 115 -9.92 -17.45 3.80
C ALA A 115 -9.33 -18.59 4.63
N VAL A 116 -9.35 -18.49 5.96
CA VAL A 116 -8.98 -19.59 6.86
C VAL A 116 -9.86 -20.81 6.59
N HIS A 117 -11.19 -20.63 6.55
CA HIS A 117 -12.12 -21.73 6.28
C HIS A 117 -11.97 -22.30 4.86
N LEU A 118 -11.68 -21.47 3.87
CA LEU A 118 -11.38 -21.91 2.51
C LEU A 118 -10.16 -22.85 2.48
N GLU A 119 -9.05 -22.49 3.15
CA GLU A 119 -7.84 -23.32 3.18
C GLU A 119 -8.04 -24.63 3.95
N LEU A 120 -8.81 -24.61 5.04
CA LEU A 120 -9.21 -25.82 5.76
C LEU A 120 -10.04 -26.76 4.89
N LYS A 121 -11.06 -26.23 4.20
CA LYS A 121 -11.90 -27.02 3.27
C LYS A 121 -11.07 -27.57 2.11
N ARG A 122 -10.19 -26.75 1.52
CA ARG A 122 -9.35 -27.11 0.37
C ARG A 122 -8.37 -28.24 0.69
N SER A 123 -7.82 -28.22 1.90
CA SER A 123 -6.90 -29.26 2.39
C SER A 123 -7.60 -30.45 3.05
N LEU A 124 -8.93 -30.41 3.20
CA LEU A 124 -9.73 -31.39 3.93
C LEU A 124 -9.27 -31.59 5.37
N TRP A 125 -8.74 -30.53 6.00
CA TRP A 125 -8.28 -30.59 7.37
C TRP A 125 -9.46 -30.78 8.33
N ASN A 126 -9.37 -31.78 9.20
CA ASN A 126 -10.45 -32.19 10.12
C ASN A 126 -9.96 -32.49 11.54
N ALA A 127 -8.77 -32.02 11.92
CA ALA A 127 -8.10 -32.34 13.17
C ALA A 127 -8.45 -31.36 14.31
N MET A 128 -9.72 -30.97 14.45
CA MET A 128 -10.16 -30.02 15.49
C MET A 128 -9.97 -30.55 16.91
N ASP A 129 -10.20 -31.85 17.12
CA ASP A 129 -10.02 -32.46 18.44
C ASP A 129 -8.54 -32.53 18.82
N GLU A 130 -7.66 -32.86 17.87
CA GLU A 130 -6.21 -32.83 18.06
C GLU A 130 -5.70 -31.41 18.37
N LEU A 131 -6.27 -30.39 17.73
CA LEU A 131 -5.95 -28.99 18.02
C LEU A 131 -6.30 -28.61 19.46
N LYS A 132 -7.49 -29.01 19.93
CA LYS A 132 -7.93 -28.76 21.31
C LYS A 132 -7.06 -29.51 22.32
N GLU A 133 -6.75 -30.78 22.06
CA GLU A 133 -5.86 -31.59 22.91
C GLU A 133 -4.45 -30.99 22.99
N HIS A 134 -3.89 -30.58 21.87
CA HIS A 134 -2.57 -29.92 21.83
C HIS A 134 -2.56 -28.63 22.63
N LEU A 135 -3.60 -27.79 22.49
CA LEU A 135 -3.74 -26.56 23.28
C LEU A 135 -3.83 -26.85 24.78
N HIS A 136 -4.61 -27.85 25.20
CA HIS A 136 -4.68 -28.25 26.61
C HIS A 136 -3.31 -28.71 27.14
N HIS A 137 -2.54 -29.43 26.33
CA HIS A 137 -1.20 -29.88 26.73
C HIS A 137 -0.22 -28.71 26.95
N ILE A 138 -0.22 -27.71 26.06
CA ILE A 138 0.69 -26.55 26.16
C ILE A 138 0.17 -25.44 27.09
N ASN A 139 -1.10 -25.51 27.48
CA ASN A 139 -1.80 -24.59 28.38
C ASN A 139 -2.56 -25.37 29.48
N PRO A 140 -1.87 -26.13 30.34
CA PRO A 140 -2.51 -27.02 31.33
C PRO A 140 -3.29 -26.25 32.40
N LEU A 141 -2.99 -24.97 32.59
CA LEU A 141 -3.71 -24.08 33.51
C LEU A 141 -4.95 -23.43 32.88
N ASN A 142 -5.26 -23.74 31.61
CA ASN A 142 -6.35 -23.15 30.84
C ASN A 142 -6.37 -21.61 30.94
N LYS A 143 -5.19 -21.00 30.78
CA LYS A 143 -5.10 -19.54 30.73
C LYS A 143 -5.94 -19.02 29.55
N PRO A 144 -6.74 -17.97 29.73
CA PRO A 144 -7.58 -17.44 28.66
C PRO A 144 -6.80 -16.82 27.50
N PHE A 145 -5.54 -16.43 27.74
CA PHE A 145 -4.66 -15.83 26.74
C PHE A 145 -3.34 -16.60 26.58
N LEU A 146 -2.83 -16.64 25.35
CA LEU A 146 -1.53 -17.22 24.99
C LEU A 146 -0.76 -16.29 24.05
N SER A 147 0.56 -16.26 24.18
CA SER A 147 1.45 -15.56 23.25
C SER A 147 1.30 -16.09 21.81
N GLU A 148 1.42 -15.21 20.80
CA GLU A 148 1.44 -15.61 19.38
C GLU A 148 2.43 -16.74 19.07
N ALA A 149 3.63 -16.71 19.66
CA ALA A 149 4.66 -17.73 19.43
C ALA A 149 4.17 -19.16 19.74
N LYS A 150 3.36 -19.31 20.80
CA LYS A 150 2.74 -20.59 21.18
C LYS A 150 1.64 -21.00 20.19
N LEU A 151 0.82 -20.06 19.74
CA LEU A 151 -0.22 -20.34 18.74
C LEU A 151 0.38 -20.69 17.38
N ARG A 152 1.44 -20.00 16.93
CA ARG A 152 2.20 -20.34 15.72
C ARG A 152 2.76 -21.76 15.80
N SER A 153 3.34 -22.12 16.95
CA SER A 153 3.86 -23.47 17.20
C SER A 153 2.75 -24.51 17.19
N THR A 154 1.59 -24.19 17.78
CA THR A 154 0.39 -25.05 17.78
C THR A 154 -0.12 -25.29 16.37
N MET A 155 -0.26 -24.23 15.56
CA MET A 155 -0.72 -24.35 14.18
C MET A 155 0.20 -25.23 13.34
N LYS A 156 1.51 -25.08 13.54
CA LYS A 156 2.52 -25.94 12.90
C LYS A 156 2.43 -27.39 13.40
N GLY A 157 2.28 -27.59 14.70
CA GLY A 157 2.18 -28.91 15.33
C GLY A 157 0.96 -29.70 14.87
N CYS A 158 -0.19 -29.03 14.76
CA CYS A 158 -1.46 -29.57 14.28
C CYS A 158 -1.61 -29.56 12.75
N ARG A 159 -0.52 -29.22 12.03
CA ARG A 159 -0.45 -29.23 10.55
C ARG A 159 -1.58 -28.43 9.90
N LEU A 160 -1.91 -27.27 10.46
CA LEU A 160 -2.87 -26.38 9.84
C LEU A 160 -2.34 -25.91 8.47
N PRO A 161 -3.18 -25.90 7.42
CA PRO A 161 -2.80 -25.70 6.02
C PRO A 161 -2.56 -24.22 5.69
N PHE A 162 -1.96 -23.46 6.60
CA PHE A 162 -1.82 -22.00 6.46
C PHE A 162 -0.39 -21.63 6.07
N ILE A 163 -0.29 -20.75 5.07
CA ILE A 163 0.96 -20.07 4.76
C ILE A 163 1.28 -19.02 5.83
N PRO A 164 2.55 -18.62 6.02
CA PRO A 164 2.95 -17.64 7.03
C PRO A 164 2.12 -16.35 6.99
N GLU A 165 1.81 -15.88 5.79
CA GLU A 165 1.04 -14.65 5.55
C GLU A 165 -0.38 -14.74 6.10
N LEU A 166 -1.04 -15.90 5.95
CA LEU A 166 -2.38 -16.15 6.50
C LEU A 166 -2.35 -16.26 8.02
N ILE A 167 -1.27 -16.82 8.57
CA ILE A 167 -1.06 -16.92 10.02
C ILE A 167 -0.94 -15.51 10.63
N ASP A 168 -0.19 -14.62 9.99
CA ASP A 168 -0.06 -13.22 10.42
C ASP A 168 -1.41 -12.50 10.38
N ASP A 169 -2.13 -12.64 9.26
CA ASP A 169 -3.45 -12.00 9.08
C ASP A 169 -4.47 -12.54 10.10
N LEU A 170 -4.49 -13.85 10.33
CA LEU A 170 -5.32 -14.51 11.35
C LEU A 170 -5.01 -13.94 12.74
N LEU A 171 -3.75 -13.95 13.16
CA LEU A 171 -3.37 -13.47 14.49
C LEU A 171 -3.71 -11.99 14.67
N SER A 172 -3.50 -11.17 13.63
CA SER A 172 -3.76 -9.72 13.70
C SER A 172 -5.23 -9.34 13.98
N VAL A 173 -6.19 -10.19 13.58
CA VAL A 173 -7.63 -9.90 13.73
C VAL A 173 -8.26 -10.54 14.97
N LEU A 174 -7.51 -11.35 15.73
CA LEU A 174 -7.99 -11.98 16.96
C LEU A 174 -8.05 -10.99 18.13
N ASN A 175 -8.82 -11.34 19.14
CA ASN A 175 -8.86 -10.57 20.38
C ASN A 175 -7.53 -10.70 21.14
N HIS A 176 -7.01 -9.55 21.60
CA HIS A 176 -5.78 -9.48 22.39
C HIS A 176 -6.03 -8.84 23.76
N ASN A 177 -5.25 -9.24 24.76
CA ASN A 177 -5.15 -8.49 26.02
C ASN A 177 -4.15 -7.33 25.90
N ASP A 178 -4.02 -6.54 26.98
CA ASP A 178 -3.10 -5.40 27.06
C ASP A 178 -1.61 -5.77 26.87
N CYS A 179 -1.27 -7.05 27.05
CA CYS A 179 0.07 -7.59 26.86
C CYS A 179 0.33 -8.10 25.43
N GLY A 180 -0.65 -7.99 24.52
CA GLY A 180 -0.56 -8.52 23.16
C GLY A 180 -0.66 -10.06 23.09
N GLU A 181 -1.20 -10.72 24.10
CA GLU A 181 -1.50 -12.14 24.05
C GLU A 181 -2.90 -12.38 23.48
N VAL A 182 -3.06 -13.46 22.73
CA VAL A 182 -4.26 -13.80 21.97
C VAL A 182 -5.23 -14.62 22.83
N GLU A 183 -6.52 -14.29 22.77
CA GLU A 183 -7.59 -15.04 23.44
C GLU A 183 -7.76 -16.44 22.83
N VAL A 184 -7.59 -17.49 23.65
CA VAL A 184 -7.62 -18.89 23.22
C VAL A 184 -8.99 -19.31 22.70
N CYS A 185 -10.06 -18.85 23.36
CA CYS A 185 -11.43 -19.12 22.93
C CYS A 185 -11.72 -18.49 21.55
N ASP A 186 -11.22 -17.28 21.33
CA ASP A 186 -11.39 -16.58 20.06
C ASP A 186 -10.67 -17.31 18.91
N PHE A 187 -9.42 -17.72 19.13
CA PHE A 187 -8.65 -18.54 18.20
C PHE A 187 -9.37 -19.85 17.83
N LEU A 188 -9.86 -20.60 18.82
CA LEU A 188 -10.57 -21.86 18.60
C LEU A 188 -11.87 -21.65 17.80
N ASN A 189 -12.67 -20.65 18.17
CA ASN A 189 -13.89 -20.31 17.45
C ASN A 189 -13.57 -19.87 16.02
N PHE A 190 -12.50 -19.12 15.80
CA PHE A 190 -12.11 -18.63 14.48
C PHE A 190 -11.89 -19.79 13.49
N ILE A 191 -11.20 -20.84 13.92
CA ILE A 191 -10.87 -22.03 13.12
C ILE A 191 -12.05 -22.99 12.99
N ASP A 192 -12.92 -23.08 14.00
CA ASP A 192 -14.07 -23.98 13.98
C ASP A 192 -15.06 -23.62 12.86
N MET A 193 -15.12 -24.45 11.83
CA MET A 193 -16.03 -24.32 10.69
C MET A 193 -17.51 -24.52 11.06
N GLY A 194 -17.81 -25.09 12.23
CA GLY A 194 -19.17 -25.21 12.76
C GLY A 194 -19.61 -23.98 13.55
N CYS A 195 -18.69 -23.09 13.94
CA CYS A 195 -18.98 -21.94 14.77
C CYS A 195 -19.23 -20.69 13.90
N GLY A 196 -20.47 -20.21 13.80
CA GLY A 196 -20.82 -19.00 13.05
C GLY A 196 -20.81 -19.19 11.53
N LYS A 197 -21.78 -18.59 10.83
CA LYS A 197 -21.87 -18.66 9.37
C LYS A 197 -20.95 -17.61 8.75
N VAL A 198 -19.89 -18.06 8.09
CA VAL A 198 -19.05 -17.22 7.24
C VAL A 198 -19.40 -17.53 5.78
N PRO A 199 -19.68 -16.53 4.92
CA PRO A 199 -19.95 -16.78 3.52
C PRO A 199 -18.72 -17.40 2.84
N ASP A 200 -18.95 -18.35 1.95
CA ASP A 200 -17.88 -18.89 1.12
C ASP A 200 -17.34 -17.80 0.20
N ILE A 201 -16.01 -17.73 0.09
CA ILE A 201 -15.31 -16.83 -0.82
C ILE A 201 -14.73 -17.61 -1.99
N ALA A 202 -14.60 -16.95 -3.14
CA ALA A 202 -13.87 -17.52 -4.26
C ALA A 202 -12.39 -17.74 -3.89
N PRO A 203 -11.71 -18.74 -4.48
CA PRO A 203 -10.27 -18.89 -4.33
C PRO A 203 -9.56 -17.59 -4.70
N MET A 204 -8.78 -17.07 -3.76
CA MET A 204 -8.10 -15.78 -3.87
C MET A 204 -6.62 -15.95 -3.55
N ASN A 205 -5.78 -15.05 -4.06
CA ASN A 205 -4.35 -15.09 -3.76
C ASN A 205 -4.10 -14.47 -2.38
N ILE A 206 -4.03 -15.30 -1.35
CA ILE A 206 -3.90 -14.85 0.05
C ILE A 206 -2.71 -13.91 0.27
N ASN A 207 -1.61 -14.12 -0.46
CA ASN A 207 -0.42 -13.26 -0.35
C ASN A 207 -0.68 -11.81 -0.75
N PHE A 208 -1.70 -11.55 -1.58
CA PHE A 208 -1.90 -10.25 -2.24
C PHE A 208 -3.29 -9.65 -2.05
N GLU A 209 -4.32 -10.49 -1.87
CA GLU A 209 -5.72 -10.07 -1.96
C GLU A 209 -6.46 -10.10 -0.61
N LEU A 210 -6.00 -10.90 0.37
CA LEU A 210 -6.76 -11.16 1.59
C LEU A 210 -6.80 -9.94 2.51
N CYS A 211 -5.60 -9.44 2.83
CA CYS A 211 -5.42 -8.15 3.43
C CYS A 211 -4.62 -7.32 2.44
N PRO A 212 -4.99 -6.06 2.16
CA PRO A 212 -4.15 -5.16 1.39
C PRO A 212 -2.87 -4.89 2.18
N LYS A 213 -1.89 -5.79 2.04
CA LYS A 213 -0.51 -5.61 2.51
C LYS A 213 0.21 -4.59 1.63
N ILE A 214 -0.33 -4.33 0.44
CA ILE A 214 0.06 -3.20 -0.37
C ILE A 214 -0.65 -1.96 0.16
N PRO A 215 0.09 -0.96 0.62
CA PRO A 215 -0.50 0.24 1.18
C PRO A 215 -1.26 1.11 0.15
N PHE A 216 -1.23 0.78 -1.16
CA PHE A 216 -1.68 1.71 -2.19
C PHE A 216 -2.31 1.04 -3.42
N LEU A 217 -3.52 0.48 -3.32
CA LEU A 217 -4.26 0.08 -4.53
C LEU A 217 -4.56 1.27 -5.48
N HIS A 218 -4.43 2.50 -4.97
CA HIS A 218 -4.76 3.75 -5.67
C HIS A 218 -3.70 4.85 -5.47
N LYS A 219 -2.39 4.54 -5.47
CA LYS A 219 -1.37 5.59 -5.31
C LYS A 219 -1.39 6.59 -6.47
N GLY A 220 -1.42 7.88 -6.14
CA GLY A 220 -1.16 8.97 -7.09
C GLY A 220 -2.39 9.57 -7.77
N ARG A 221 -3.61 9.33 -7.29
CA ARG A 221 -4.81 10.07 -7.75
C ARG A 221 -4.88 11.45 -7.11
N LEU A 222 -4.50 11.55 -5.84
CA LEU A 222 -4.34 12.80 -5.11
C LEU A 222 -2.87 13.01 -4.77
N VAL A 223 -2.37 14.19 -5.08
CA VAL A 223 -0.97 14.59 -4.89
C VAL A 223 -0.90 15.67 -3.83
N ASN A 224 0.00 15.50 -2.86
CA ASN A 224 0.34 16.54 -1.89
C ASN A 224 1.20 17.60 -2.58
N ILE A 225 0.55 18.70 -2.99
CA ILE A 225 1.19 19.76 -3.76
C ILE A 225 2.27 20.48 -2.96
N SER A 226 2.09 20.61 -1.64
CA SER A 226 3.09 21.23 -0.77
C SER A 226 4.39 20.41 -0.75
N CYS A 227 4.30 19.08 -0.61
CA CYS A 227 5.48 18.21 -0.66
C CYS A 227 6.16 18.23 -2.03
N PHE A 228 5.38 18.24 -3.12
CA PHE A 228 5.92 18.33 -4.48
C PHE A 228 6.72 19.62 -4.70
N LEU A 229 6.14 20.79 -4.35
CA LEU A 229 6.80 22.09 -4.54
C LEU A 229 8.01 22.26 -3.62
N GLN A 230 7.91 21.79 -2.38
CA GLN A 230 9.06 21.76 -1.45
C GLN A 230 10.22 20.95 -2.02
N TYR A 231 9.94 19.80 -2.66
CA TYR A 231 10.97 19.00 -3.31
C TYR A 231 11.55 19.70 -4.54
N LEU A 232 10.73 20.43 -5.28
CA LEU A 232 11.18 21.19 -6.45
C LEU A 232 12.17 22.30 -6.07
N GLY A 233 11.99 22.91 -4.89
CA GLY A 233 12.96 23.81 -4.26
C GLY A 233 13.10 25.19 -4.91
N LEU A 234 12.14 25.62 -5.73
CA LEU A 234 12.17 26.92 -6.42
C LEU A 234 11.53 28.06 -5.60
N ASP A 235 10.78 27.75 -4.53
CA ASP A 235 10.16 28.76 -3.65
C ASP A 235 11.19 29.64 -2.92
N GLU A 236 12.35 29.09 -2.57
CA GLU A 236 13.42 29.80 -1.85
C GLU A 236 14.27 30.69 -2.77
N GLU A 237 14.38 30.36 -4.06
CA GLU A 237 15.13 31.13 -5.05
C GLU A 237 14.32 32.32 -5.62
N ALA A 238 13.00 32.31 -5.46
CA ALA A 238 12.10 33.37 -5.94
C ALA A 238 11.98 34.57 -4.98
N LYS A 239 12.66 34.55 -3.82
CA LYS A 239 12.76 35.71 -2.92
C LYS A 239 13.68 36.77 -3.54
N PRO A 240 13.22 38.02 -3.74
CA PRO A 240 14.08 39.10 -4.23
C PRO A 240 15.31 39.28 -3.33
N LYS A 241 16.50 39.46 -3.95
CA LYS A 241 17.73 39.90 -3.28
C LYS A 241 17.66 41.38 -2.86
N GLU A 242 16.60 41.81 -2.17
CA GLU A 242 16.41 43.22 -1.78
C GLU A 242 16.68 43.51 -0.29
N GLU A 243 17.12 42.54 0.52
CA GLU A 243 17.46 42.78 1.94
C GLU A 243 18.96 42.70 2.26
N LEU A 244 19.83 43.09 1.30
CA LEU A 244 21.26 43.32 1.55
C LEU A 244 21.72 44.65 0.95
N ALA A 245 20.96 45.72 1.20
CA ALA A 245 21.43 47.10 1.08
C ALA A 245 20.43 48.08 1.73
N SER A 246 20.36 48.09 3.07
CA SER A 246 19.96 49.26 3.88
C SER A 246 20.33 49.03 5.35
#